data_AF-A0A6L9ERH4-F1
#
_entry.id   AF-A0A6L9ERH4-F1
#
_cell.length_a   1.000
_cell.length_b   1.000
_cell.length_c   1.000
_cell.angle_alpha   90.00
_cell.angle_beta   90.00
_cell.angle_gamma   90.00
#
_symmetry.space_group_name_H-M   'P 1'
#
loop_
_entity.id
_entity.type
_entity.pdbx_description
1 polymer ?
#
loop_
_entity_poly.entity_id
_entity_poly.type
_entity_poly.pdbx_seq_one_letter_code
_entity_poly.pdbx_strand_id
1 'polypeptide(L)' 'MSVAKGWKQIDGKWYYFDSEGKMVKNTTVNGYKIGADGVWIQ' A
#
# COMPACT_ATOMS: atom_id res chain seq x y z
N MET A 1 9.91 17.21 -2.59
CA MET A 1 10.00 15.88 -1.97
C MET A 1 9.04 14.95 -2.71
N SER A 2 9.55 13.94 -3.43
CA SER A 2 8.68 12.93 -4.05
C SER A 2 8.23 11.95 -2.98
N VAL A 3 7.03 12.16 -2.45
CA VAL A 3 6.35 11.18 -1.62
C VAL A 3 6.08 9.94 -2.48
N ALA A 4 6.31 8.74 -1.95
CA ALA A 4 5.95 7.50 -2.64
C ALA A 4 4.42 7.45 -2.71
N LYS A 5 3.86 7.47 -3.91
CA LYS A 5 2.41 7.39 -4.15
C LYS A 5 2.10 6.12 -4.90
N GLY A 6 0.99 5.49 -4.56
CA GLY A 6 0.53 4.26 -5.20
C GLY A 6 1.27 3.01 -4.73
N TRP A 7 1.33 2.02 -5.61
CA TRP A 7 1.89 0.71 -5.32
C TRP A 7 3.40 0.73 -5.25
N LYS A 8 3.94 0.13 -4.20
CA LYS A 8 5.38 -0.04 -4.01
C LYS A 8 5.69 -1.41 -3.47
N GLN A 9 6.64 -2.09 -4.11
CA GLN A 9 7.16 -3.35 -3.61
C GLN A 9 8.34 -3.09 -2.68
N ILE A 10 8.31 -3.69 -1.48
CA ILE A 10 9.37 -3.62 -0.49
C ILE A 10 9.57 -5.06 0.01
N ASP A 11 10.78 -5.59 -0.17
CA ASP A 11 11.14 -6.94 0.28
C ASP A 11 10.16 -8.03 -0.23
N GLY A 12 9.82 -7.97 -1.52
CA GLY A 12 8.88 -8.90 -2.16
C GLY A 12 7.41 -8.68 -1.84
N LYS A 13 7.07 -7.85 -0.85
CA LYS A 13 5.70 -7.52 -0.44
C LYS A 13 5.22 -6.22 -1.07
N TRP A 14 3.94 -6.17 -1.43
CA TRP A 14 3.32 -4.98 -2.02
C TRP A 14 2.64 -4.14 -0.95
N TYR A 15 2.91 -2.85 -0.98
CA TYR A 15 2.31 -1.84 -0.10
C TYR A 15 1.69 -0.75 -0.97
N TYR A 16 0.61 -0.15 -0.49
CA TYR A 16 -0.01 0.99 -1.16
C TYR A 16 0.18 2.25 -0.31
N PHE A 17 0.59 3.34 -0.95
CA PHE A 17 0.75 4.65 -0.33
C PHE A 17 -0.27 5.63 -0.91
N ASP A 18 -0.93 6.40 -0.06
CA ASP A 18 -1.90 7.41 -0.48
C ASP A 18 -1.24 8.64 -1.14
N SER A 19 -2.06 9.62 -1.51
CA SER A 19 -1.60 10.87 -2.14
C SER A 19 -0.73 11.73 -1.22
N GLU A 20 -0.80 11.52 0.09
CA GLU A 20 0.03 12.16 1.12
C GLU A 20 1.31 11.34 1.43
N GLY A 21 1.44 10.14 0.86
CA GLY A 21 2.56 9.24 1.09
C GLY A 21 2.47 8.42 2.37
N LYS A 22 1.28 8.32 2.96
CA LYS A 22 1.03 7.45 4.11
C LYS A 22 0.71 6.04 3.62
N MET A 23 1.28 5.05 4.31
CA MET A 23 0.98 3.65 4.02
C MET A 23 -0.46 3.35 4.41
N VAL A 24 -1.21 2.85 3.46
CA VAL A 24 -2.61 2.47 3.67
C VAL A 24 -2.63 1.04 4.19
N LYS A 25 -3.53 0.74 5.14
CA LYS A 25 -3.66 -0.57 5.78
C LYS A 25 -5.10 -0.87 6.15
N ASN A 26 -5.43 -2.15 6.29
CA ASN A 26 -6.75 -2.64 6.66
C ASN A 26 -7.88 -2.07 5.77
N THR A 27 -7.64 -2.01 4.46
CA THR A 27 -8.57 -1.43 3.49
C THR A 27 -8.51 -2.17 2.16
N THR A 28 -9.38 -1.84 1.24
CA THR A 28 -9.35 -2.35 -0.13
C THR A 28 -9.06 -1.21 -1.10
N VAL A 29 -8.01 -1.34 -1.89
CA VAL A 29 -7.61 -0.35 -2.90
C VAL A 29 -7.84 -0.97 -4.27
N ASN A 30 -8.75 -0.43 -5.08
CA ASN A 30 -9.03 -0.92 -6.45
C ASN A 30 -9.27 -2.44 -6.53
N GLY A 31 -9.93 -3.02 -5.53
CA GLY A 31 -10.19 -4.47 -5.44
C GLY A 31 -9.08 -5.29 -4.78
N TYR A 32 -7.92 -4.69 -4.50
CA TYR A 32 -6.81 -5.33 -3.79
C TYR A 32 -6.94 -5.12 -2.28
N LYS A 33 -7.06 -6.21 -1.53
CA LYS A 33 -7.20 -6.18 -0.08
C LYS A 33 -5.84 -5.94 0.58
N ILE A 34 -5.72 -4.88 1.35
CA ILE A 34 -4.54 -4.56 2.14
C ILE A 34 -4.77 -5.02 3.58
N GLY A 35 -3.86 -5.82 4.11
CA GLY A 35 -3.87 -6.32 5.48
C GLY A 35 -3.64 -5.24 6.52
N ALA A 36 -3.78 -5.63 7.80
CA ALA A 36 -3.53 -4.74 8.94
C ALA A 36 -2.05 -4.30 9.04
N ASP A 37 -1.15 -5.07 8.44
CA ASP A 37 0.29 -4.80 8.29
C ASP A 37 0.61 -3.89 7.09
N GLY A 38 -0.39 -3.49 6.29
CA GLY A 38 -0.20 -2.68 5.08
C GLY A 38 0.23 -3.49 3.86
N VAL A 39 0.30 -4.81 3.97
CA VAL A 39 0.69 -5.70 2.88
C VAL A 39 -0.54 -6.08 2.06
N TRP A 40 -0.42 -6.02 0.74
CA TRP A 40 -1.44 -6.58 -0.14
C TRP A 40 -1.56 -8.08 0.05
N ILE A 41 -2.77 -8.51 0.37
CA ILE A 41 -3.18 -9.91 0.50
C ILE A 41 -3.66 -10.37 -0.88
N GLN A 42 -2.95 -11.34 -1.44
CA GLN A 42 -3.31 -12.04 -2.67
C GLN A 42 -4.25 -13.22 -2.37
#